data_AF-A0A1Z5SMG2-F1
#
_entry.id   AF-A0A1Z5SMG2-F1
#
_cell.length_a   1.000
_cell.length_b   1.000
_cell.length_c   1.000
_cell.angle_alpha   90.00
_cell.angle_beta   90.00
_cell.angle_gamma   90.00
#
_symmetry.space_group_name_H-M   'P 1'
#
loop_
_entity.id
_entity.type
_entity.pdbx_description
1 polymer ?
#
loop_
_entity_poly.entity_id
_entity_poly.type
_entity_poly.pdbx_seq_one_letter_code
_entity_poly.pdbx_strand_id
1 'polypeptide(L)'
;MSRQQITNHYARLLTYWPLDRLRPQERHFQNLLRSRVQSGPPSHIDGNAEANAAYLLMDNAFAKQYRLSENVMKPASNPTHYTDLERELAEAPNRTRFGNFVNRIKNMVRFK
;
A
#
# COMPACT_ATOMS: atom_id res chain seq x y z
N MET A 1 26.10 7.14 4.18
CA MET A 1 25.98 8.47 3.53
C MET A 1 25.91 9.55 4.61
N SER A 2 26.13 10.83 4.26
CA SER A 2 25.95 11.93 5.21
C SER A 2 24.46 12.15 5.53
N ARG A 3 24.14 12.73 6.69
CA ARG A 3 22.75 12.99 7.11
C ARG A 3 21.96 13.80 6.06
N GLN A 4 22.61 14.78 5.44
CA GLN A 4 22.01 15.61 4.39
C GLN A 4 21.68 14.81 3.12
N GLN A 5 22.53 13.84 2.75
CA GLN A 5 22.26 12.96 1.61
C GLN A 5 21.05 12.07 1.90
N ILE A 6 20.95 11.52 3.11
CA ILE A 6 19.82 10.69 3.54
C ILE A 6 18.50 11.50 3.53
N THR A 7 18.51 12.73 4.04
CA THR A 7 17.32 13.59 3.99
C THR A 7 16.90 13.93 2.56
N ASN A 8 17.85 14.10 1.64
CA ASN A 8 17.55 14.30 0.23
C ASN A 8 16.89 13.06 -0.40
N HIS A 9 17.32 11.86 -0.01
CA HIS A 9 16.65 10.62 -0.44
C HIS A 9 15.22 10.54 0.08
N TYR A 10 14.96 10.88 1.34
CA TYR A 10 13.58 10.94 1.87
C TYR A 10 12.72 11.98 1.16
N ALA A 11 13.26 13.16 0.86
CA ALA A 11 12.55 14.19 0.11
C ALA A 11 12.19 13.70 -1.30
N ARG A 12 13.12 13.00 -1.96
CA ARG A 12 12.85 12.37 -3.26
C ARG A 12 11.77 11.31 -3.17
N LEU A 13 11.88 10.41 -2.19
CA LEU A 13 10.86 9.38 -1.95
C LEU A 13 9.49 10.03 -1.71
N LEU A 14 9.40 11.10 -0.93
CA LEU A 14 8.14 11.79 -0.66
C LEU A 14 7.46 12.29 -1.95
N THR A 15 8.22 12.76 -2.93
CA THR A 15 7.69 13.23 -4.22
C THR A 15 7.14 12.10 -5.08
N TYR A 16 7.81 10.95 -5.10
CA TYR A 16 7.44 9.84 -5.99
C TYR A 16 6.58 8.77 -5.31
N TRP A 17 6.42 8.81 -3.98
CA TRP A 17 5.67 7.79 -3.27
C TRP A 17 4.18 7.82 -3.63
N PRO A 18 3.58 6.70 -4.04
CA PRO A 18 2.19 6.66 -4.46
C PRO A 18 1.24 7.00 -3.31
N LEU A 19 0.09 7.58 -3.66
CA LEU A 19 -0.99 7.83 -2.69
C LEU A 19 -1.63 6.49 -2.28
N ASP A 20 -1.64 6.21 -0.98
CA ASP A 20 -2.33 5.04 -0.44
C ASP A 20 -3.77 5.39 -0.09
N ARG A 21 -4.72 4.88 -0.89
CA ARG A 21 -6.16 5.12 -0.68
C ARG A 21 -6.81 4.17 0.33
N LEU A 22 -6.15 3.06 0.66
CA LEU A 22 -6.71 2.01 1.51
C LEU A 22 -6.40 2.27 2.99
N ARG A 23 -5.23 2.83 3.29
CA ARG A 23 -4.84 3.13 4.67
C ARG A 23 -5.45 4.44 5.18
N PRO A 24 -5.81 4.53 6.48
CA PRO A 24 -6.20 5.79 7.11
C PRO A 24 -5.11 6.85 6.96
N GLN A 25 -5.51 8.11 6.74
CA GLN A 25 -4.60 9.24 6.46
C GLN A 25 -3.53 9.43 7.55
N GLU A 26 -3.86 9.15 8.81
CA GLU A 26 -2.93 9.25 9.95
C GLU A 26 -1.73 8.31 9.81
N ARG A 27 -1.90 7.15 9.19
CA ARG A 27 -0.86 6.11 9.03
C ARG A 27 -0.24 6.09 7.65
N HIS A 28 -0.37 7.17 6.88
CA HIS A 28 0.26 7.29 5.57
C HIS A 28 1.78 7.39 5.70
N PHE A 29 2.48 6.63 4.87
CA PHE A 29 3.95 6.63 4.84
C PHE A 29 4.53 8.02 4.53
N GLN A 30 3.79 8.84 3.77
CA GLN A 30 4.17 10.22 3.48
C GLN A 30 4.33 11.07 4.76
N ASN A 31 3.54 10.82 5.81
CA ASN A 31 3.67 11.55 7.08
C ASN A 31 4.98 11.19 7.78
N LEU A 32 5.35 9.90 7.75
CA LEU A 32 6.64 9.43 8.24
C LEU A 32 7.78 10.07 7.45
N LEU A 33 7.72 10.07 6.12
CA LEU A 33 8.74 10.69 5.27
C LEU A 33 8.89 12.20 5.54
N ARG A 34 7.78 12.94 5.70
CA ARG A 34 7.82 14.37 6.10
C ARG A 34 8.54 14.56 7.43
N SER A 35 8.21 13.73 8.42
CA SER A 35 8.89 13.74 9.73
C SER A 35 10.39 13.45 9.59
N ARG A 36 10.78 12.47 8.75
CA ARG A 36 12.18 12.13 8.47
C ARG A 36 12.94 13.23 7.74
N VAL A 37 12.29 13.98 6.86
CA VAL A 37 12.89 15.15 6.19
C VAL A 37 13.15 16.28 7.20
N GLN A 38 12.23 16.50 8.14
CA GLN A 38 12.35 17.57 9.14
C GLN A 38 13.32 17.24 10.27
N SER A 39 13.18 16.06 10.87
CA SER A 39 13.91 15.65 12.08
C SER A 39 15.08 14.69 11.81
N GLY A 40 15.12 14.06 10.65
CA GLY A 40 16.06 12.99 10.33
C GLY A 40 15.60 11.62 10.85
N PRO A 41 16.38 10.55 10.56
CA PRO A 41 16.13 9.23 11.13
C PRO A 41 16.41 9.23 12.65
N PRO A 42 15.67 8.44 13.45
CA PRO A 42 15.96 8.23 14.86
C PRO A 42 17.35 7.61 15.03
N SER A 43 18.00 7.84 16.17
CA SER A 43 19.35 7.34 16.45
C SER A 43 19.51 5.82 16.37
N HIS A 44 18.44 5.07 16.63
CA HIS A 44 18.43 3.59 16.60
C HIS A 44 18.14 3.01 15.20
N ILE A 45 17.86 3.84 14.19
CA ILE A 45 17.58 3.40 12.82
C ILE A 45 18.72 3.83 11.91
N ASP A 46 19.26 2.88 11.14
CA ASP A 46 20.15 3.22 10.03
C ASP A 46 19.34 3.80 8.88
N GLY A 47 19.41 5.12 8.73
CA GLY A 47 18.70 5.84 7.67
C GLY A 47 19.12 5.44 6.25
N ASN A 48 20.34 4.90 6.06
CA ASN A 48 20.74 4.40 4.74
C ASN A 48 19.97 3.13 4.38
N ALA A 49 19.88 2.19 5.33
CA ALA A 49 19.13 0.96 5.16
C ALA A 49 17.63 1.24 4.97
N GLU A 50 17.06 2.17 5.74
CA GLU A 50 15.66 2.60 5.61
C GLU A 50 15.37 3.19 4.23
N ALA A 51 16.21 4.13 3.76
CA ALA A 51 16.04 4.73 2.43
C ALA A 51 16.19 3.70 1.30
N ASN A 52 17.18 2.80 1.41
CA ASN A 52 17.39 1.75 0.42
C ASN A 52 16.19 0.79 0.36
N ALA A 53 15.70 0.33 1.51
CA ALA A 53 14.51 -0.51 1.59
C ALA A 53 13.29 0.17 0.95
N ALA A 54 13.10 1.46 1.20
CA ALA A 54 12.02 2.22 0.57
C ALA A 54 12.16 2.26 -0.97
N TYR A 55 13.37 2.43 -1.52
CA TYR A 55 13.59 2.34 -2.97
C TYR A 55 13.29 0.95 -3.54
N LEU A 56 13.69 -0.12 -2.86
CA LEU A 56 13.40 -1.49 -3.28
C LEU A 56 11.89 -1.77 -3.32
N LEU A 57 11.15 -1.27 -2.33
CA LEU A 57 9.69 -1.36 -2.30
C LEU A 57 9.05 -0.55 -3.43
N MET A 58 9.52 0.68 -3.67
CA MET A 58 9.00 1.54 -4.74
C MET A 58 9.22 0.92 -6.13
N ASP A 59 10.36 0.27 -6.36
CA ASP A 59 10.64 -0.44 -7.62
C ASP A 59 9.94 -1.81 -7.71
N ASN A 60 9.13 -2.19 -6.71
CA ASN A 60 8.50 -3.51 -6.63
C ASN A 60 9.53 -4.66 -6.78
N ALA A 61 10.75 -4.49 -6.28
CA ALA A 61 11.85 -5.41 -6.50
C ALA A 61 11.52 -6.84 -6.02
N PHE A 62 10.84 -6.97 -4.89
CA PHE A 62 10.45 -8.27 -4.33
C PHE A 62 9.38 -8.97 -5.17
N ALA A 63 8.42 -8.23 -5.75
CA ALA A 63 7.43 -8.82 -6.64
C ALA A 63 8.07 -9.30 -7.95
N LYS A 64 9.07 -8.56 -8.45
CA LYS A 64 9.85 -8.94 -9.64
C LYS A 64 10.72 -10.17 -9.39
N GLN A 65 11.36 -10.23 -8.22
CA GLN A 65 12.27 -11.30 -7.83
C GLN A 65 11.51 -12.59 -7.48
N TYR A 66 10.42 -12.49 -6.73
CA TYR A 66 9.60 -13.60 -6.28
C TYR A 66 8.26 -13.60 -7.01
N ARG A 67 8.30 -13.92 -8.32
CA ARG A 67 7.09 -13.98 -9.15
C ARG A 67 6.16 -15.08 -8.64
N LEU A 68 4.91 -14.70 -8.34
CA LEU A 68 3.86 -15.65 -7.98
C LEU A 68 3.44 -16.44 -9.22
N SER A 69 3.20 -17.74 -9.05
CA SER A 69 2.68 -18.56 -10.15
C SER A 69 1.23 -18.19 -10.44
N GLU A 70 0.84 -18.26 -11.71
CA GLU A 70 -0.52 -17.92 -12.16
C GLU A 70 -1.58 -18.79 -11.46
N ASN A 71 -1.25 -20.05 -11.19
CA ASN A 71 -2.13 -21.00 -10.51
C ASN A 71 -2.46 -20.58 -9.07
N VAL A 72 -1.56 -19.88 -8.38
CA VAL A 72 -1.82 -19.35 -7.03
C VAL A 72 -2.76 -18.14 -7.09
N MET A 73 -2.64 -17.33 -8.14
CA MET A 73 -3.50 -16.16 -8.37
C MET A 73 -4.88 -16.53 -8.97
N LYS A 74 -5.09 -17.78 -9.38
CA LYS A 74 -6.34 -18.28 -9.96
C LYS A 74 -6.76 -19.59 -9.26
N PRO A 75 -7.32 -19.53 -8.04
CA PRO A 75 -7.70 -20.73 -7.31
C PRO A 75 -8.81 -21.48 -8.04
N ALA A 76 -8.77 -22.82 -8.00
CA ALA A 76 -9.71 -23.67 -8.74
C ALA A 76 -11.19 -23.45 -8.34
N SER A 77 -11.45 -23.03 -7.10
CA SER A 77 -12.80 -22.72 -6.60
C SER A 77 -13.37 -21.42 -7.16
N ASN A 78 -12.52 -20.43 -7.45
CA ASN A 78 -12.92 -19.15 -8.03
C ASN A 78 -11.73 -18.49 -8.76
N PRO A 79 -11.60 -18.69 -10.08
CA PRO A 79 -10.49 -18.15 -10.86
C PRO A 79 -10.39 -16.62 -10.87
N THR A 80 -11.49 -15.89 -10.61
CA THR A 80 -11.51 -14.41 -10.63
C THR A 80 -11.37 -13.79 -9.23
N HIS A 81 -11.12 -14.59 -8.19
CA HIS A 81 -11.14 -14.13 -6.80
C HIS A 81 -10.26 -12.90 -6.54
N TYR A 82 -8.97 -12.96 -6.89
CA TYR A 82 -8.05 -11.86 -6.60
C TYR A 82 -8.27 -10.64 -7.51
N THR A 83 -8.73 -10.83 -8.75
CA THR A 83 -9.09 -9.72 -9.64
C THR A 83 -10.35 -8.99 -9.17
N ASP A 84 -11.32 -9.73 -8.63
CA ASP A 84 -12.52 -9.16 -8.05
C ASP A 84 -12.17 -8.39 -6.76
N LEU A 85 -11.29 -8.93 -5.92
CA LEU A 85 -10.78 -8.25 -4.72
C LEU A 85 -10.04 -6.95 -5.05
N GLU A 86 -9.17 -6.96 -6.07
CA GLU A 86 -8.43 -5.76 -6.49
C GLU A 86 -9.40 -4.65 -6.94
N ARG A 87 -10.43 -5.01 -7.72
CA ARG A 87 -11.49 -4.08 -8.13
C ARG A 87 -12.25 -3.53 -6.92
N GLU A 88 -12.64 -4.40 -5.98
CA GLU A 88 -13.35 -3.98 -4.78
C GLU A 88 -12.51 -3.05 -3.89
N LEU A 89 -11.21 -3.33 -3.76
CA LEU A 89 -10.27 -2.49 -3.02
C LEU A 89 -10.07 -1.13 -3.70
N ALA A 90 -9.99 -1.07 -5.03
CA ALA A 90 -9.92 0.18 -5.77
C ALA A 90 -11.19 1.04 -5.59
N GLU A 91 -12.36 0.41 -5.48
CA GLU A 91 -13.65 1.06 -5.25
C GLU A 91 -13.92 1.41 -3.77
N ALA A 92 -13.27 0.73 -2.83
CA ALA A 92 -13.49 0.86 -1.38
C ALA A 92 -13.43 2.30 -0.83
N PRO A 93 -12.51 3.19 -1.25
CA PRO A 93 -12.46 4.57 -0.75
C PRO A 93 -13.70 5.38 -1.10
N ASN A 94 -14.34 5.05 -2.24
CA ASN A 94 -15.55 5.69 -2.74
C ASN A 94 -16.82 4.93 -2.35
N ARG A 95 -16.69 3.65 -1.96
CA ARG A 95 -17.77 2.87 -1.32
C ARG A 95 -17.91 3.31 0.12
N THR A 96 -18.60 4.43 0.29
CA THR A 96 -19.19 4.86 1.56
C THR A 96 -19.85 3.65 2.23
N ARG A 97 -19.69 3.51 3.56
CA ARG A 97 -20.18 2.40 4.42
C ARG A 97 -21.61 1.90 4.14
N PHE A 98 -22.41 2.67 3.40
CA PHE A 98 -23.70 2.34 2.79
C PHE A 98 -23.69 1.11 1.86
N GLY A 99 -22.62 0.85 1.10
CA GLY A 99 -22.54 -0.31 0.20
C GLY A 99 -22.54 -1.65 0.95
N ASN A 100 -21.87 -1.70 2.10
CA ASN A 100 -21.87 -2.88 2.98
C ASN A 100 -23.24 -3.09 3.66
N PHE A 101 -23.99 -2.01 3.90
CA PHE A 101 -25.36 -2.08 4.41
C PHE A 101 -26.35 -2.60 3.34
N VAL A 102 -26.24 -2.10 2.10
CA VAL A 102 -27.06 -2.56 0.96
C VAL A 102 -26.76 -4.02 0.61
N ASN A 103 -25.50 -4.44 0.60
CA ASN A 103 -25.13 -5.84 0.33
C ASN A 103 -25.60 -6.79 1.43
N ARG A 104 -25.62 -6.34 2.70
CA ARG A 104 -26.19 -7.10 3.82
C ARG A 104 -27.71 -7.23 3.70
N ILE A 105 -28.42 -6.17 3.30
CA ILE A 105 -29.86 -6.22 3.02
C ILE A 105 -30.15 -7.13 1.81
N LYS A 106 -29.38 -7.04 0.73
CA LYS A 106 -29.57 -7.85 -0.48
C LYS A 106 -29.37 -9.35 -0.23
N ASN A 107 -28.44 -9.72 0.64
CA ASN A 107 -28.24 -11.12 1.05
C ASN A 107 -29.27 -11.62 2.08
N MET A 108 -29.88 -10.74 2.88
CA MET A 108 -31.03 -11.07 3.73
C MET A 108 -32.32 -11.24 2.93
N VAL A 109 -32.44 -10.52 1.81
CA VAL A 109 -33.59 -10.54 0.91
C VAL A 109 -33.28 -11.43 -0.30
N ARG A 110 -33.02 -12.71 -0.05
CA ARG A 110 -33.32 -13.74 -1.06
C ARG A 110 -34.84 -13.89 -1.08
N PHE A 111 -35.52 -13.07 -1.88
CA PHE A 111 -36.88 -13.43 -2.30
C PHE A 111 -36.76 -14.70 -3.14
N LYS A 112 -37.51 -15.73 -2.74
CA LYS A 112 -37.80 -16.90 -3.57
C LYS A 112 -38.62 -16.48 -4.78
#